data_AF-A0A929PH26-F1
#
_entry.id   AF-A0A929PH26-F1
#
_cell.length_a   1.000
_cell.length_b   1.000
_cell.length_c   1.000
_cell.angle_alpha   90.00
_cell.angle_beta   90.00
_cell.angle_gamma   90.00
#
_symmetry.space_group_name_H-M   'P 1'
#
loop_
_entity.id
_entity.type
_entity.pdbx_description
1 polymer ?
#
loop_
_entity_poly.entity_id
_entity_poly.type
_entity_poly.pdbx_seq_one_letter_code
_entity_poly.pdbx_strand_id
1 'polypeptide(L)'
;MDKIIFRPETILLMIFFSIGVVTPLLVLMFGLCRLGISSSIALAFFCVFSLLPFLKGLNGVLKYDIGLGKLHEEVTEALGLLPHQIAVNRIREVNEIAERAIKEYRKDVLSYVLRILSNLGIKSAKGGFWYLTYQIVSIFKNIGVKSVDKRFEDSYLTNGIIMIVMQSINSKVGGDFKSAVLIEAINGLRDIGVKAAEKGLKDSTLAAGNGLVFVGKESGNKNALLALWCLGAAATKYMSLYVDDVIRNIEDLKETISGDWLQSAERDCIDEYPDLKDAFEEFKKQI
;
A
#
# COMPACT_ATOMS: atom_id res chain seq x y z
N MET A 1 21.73 10.73 11.57
CA MET A 1 22.89 9.89 11.19
C MET A 1 22.99 8.63 12.05
N ASP A 2 22.60 8.69 13.32
CA ASP A 2 22.69 7.56 14.26
C ASP A 2 22.00 6.27 13.77
N LYS A 3 20.83 6.37 13.12
CA LYS A 3 20.13 5.20 12.56
C LYS A 3 20.89 4.44 11.45
N ILE A 4 21.90 5.05 10.83
CA ILE A 4 22.72 4.44 9.77
C ILE A 4 23.96 3.77 10.36
N ILE A 5 24.62 4.48 11.29
CA ILE A 5 25.90 4.07 11.88
C ILE A 5 25.71 2.91 12.86
N PHE A 6 24.59 2.86 13.60
CA PHE A 6 24.37 1.86 14.65
C PHE A 6 23.61 0.60 14.21
N ARG A 7 23.42 0.36 12.91
CA ARG A 7 22.86 -0.92 12.46
C ARG A 7 23.89 -2.03 12.67
N PRO A 8 23.52 -3.20 13.25
CA PRO A 8 24.45 -4.29 13.49
C PRO A 8 25.18 -4.73 12.22
N GLU A 9 24.50 -4.71 11.08
CA GLU A 9 25.12 -5.07 9.80
C GLU A 9 26.16 -4.04 9.36
N THR A 10 25.89 -2.75 9.55
CA THR A 10 26.84 -1.66 9.24
C THR A 10 28.05 -1.71 10.16
N ILE A 11 27.84 -1.97 11.47
CA ILE A 11 28.92 -2.13 12.44
C ILE A 11 29.81 -3.31 12.05
N LEU A 12 29.22 -4.46 11.72
CA LEU A 12 29.95 -5.63 11.23
C LEU A 12 30.76 -5.32 9.97
N LEU A 13 30.15 -4.63 9.00
CA LEU A 13 30.83 -4.19 7.78
C LEU A 13 31.96 -3.21 8.05
N MET A 14 31.79 -2.26 8.98
CA MET A 14 32.86 -1.33 9.38
C MET A 14 33.99 -2.06 10.10
N ILE A 15 33.70 -3.05 10.94
CA ILE A 15 34.71 -3.89 11.60
C ILE A 15 35.47 -4.70 10.55
N PHE A 16 34.78 -5.37 9.63
CA PHE A 16 35.41 -6.13 8.55
C PHE A 16 36.25 -5.24 7.63
N PHE A 17 35.75 -4.05 7.29
CA PHE A 17 36.49 -3.07 6.50
C PHE A 17 37.73 -2.59 7.26
N SER A 18 37.61 -2.33 8.57
CA SER A 18 38.75 -1.92 9.42
C SER A 18 39.81 -3.02 9.49
N ILE A 19 39.42 -4.29 9.68
CA ILE A 19 40.33 -5.44 9.64
C ILE A 19 40.97 -5.54 8.25
N GLY A 20 40.18 -5.35 7.18
CA GLY A 20 40.63 -5.29 5.80
C GLY A 20 41.70 -4.21 5.60
N VAL A 21 41.56 -3.02 6.17
CA VAL A 21 42.57 -1.95 6.01
C VAL A 21 43.80 -2.16 6.91
N VAL A 22 43.59 -2.61 8.14
CA VAL A 22 44.66 -2.76 9.15
C VAL A 22 45.57 -3.97 8.86
N THR A 23 45.01 -5.10 8.41
CA THR A 23 45.78 -6.33 8.19
C THR A 23 46.91 -6.18 7.15
N PRO A 24 46.70 -5.56 5.96
CA PRO A 24 47.76 -5.28 5.00
C PRO A 24 48.85 -4.37 5.54
N LEU A 25 48.47 -3.35 6.32
CA LEU A 25 49.42 -2.43 6.94
C LEU A 25 50.32 -3.19 7.93
N LEU A 26 49.77 -4.13 8.70
CA LEU A 26 50.54 -5.02 9.56
C LEU A 26 51.43 -5.97 8.74
N VAL A 27 50.92 -6.56 7.66
CA VAL A 27 51.71 -7.43 6.75
C VAL A 27 52.90 -6.68 6.13
N LEU A 28 52.70 -5.42 5.74
CA LEU A 28 53.74 -4.50 5.28
C LEU A 28 54.77 -4.20 6.36
N MET A 29 54.32 -3.91 7.59
CA MET A 29 55.18 -3.56 8.73
C MET A 29 56.03 -4.74 9.22
N PHE A 30 55.52 -5.98 9.16
CA PHE A 30 56.22 -7.18 9.64
C PHE A 30 56.98 -7.96 8.55
N GLY A 31 57.02 -7.46 7.31
CA GLY A 31 57.90 -7.99 6.26
C GLY A 31 57.48 -9.35 5.67
N LEU A 32 56.20 -9.71 5.71
CA LEU A 32 55.66 -10.97 5.16
C LEU A 32 55.49 -10.93 3.62
N CYS A 33 56.52 -10.50 2.89
CA CYS A 33 56.46 -10.12 1.47
C CYS A 33 55.99 -11.23 0.50
N ARG A 34 56.14 -12.52 0.84
CA ARG A 34 55.74 -13.64 -0.04
C ARG A 34 54.23 -13.81 -0.20
N LEU A 35 53.42 -13.26 0.73
CA LEU A 35 51.96 -13.28 0.63
C LEU A 35 51.39 -12.00 -0.03
N GLY A 36 52.22 -10.98 -0.26
CA GLY A 36 51.78 -9.59 -0.39
C GLY A 36 50.94 -9.23 -1.62
N ILE A 37 51.19 -9.84 -2.79
CA ILE A 37 50.50 -9.44 -4.03
C ILE A 37 49.10 -10.06 -4.10
N SER A 38 48.98 -11.37 -3.89
CA SER A 38 47.68 -12.04 -3.90
C SER A 38 46.80 -11.59 -2.73
N SER A 39 47.38 -11.35 -1.55
CA SER A 39 46.63 -10.85 -0.39
C SER A 39 46.13 -9.42 -0.62
N SER A 40 46.95 -8.54 -1.20
CA SER A 40 46.55 -7.15 -1.49
C SER A 40 45.43 -7.08 -2.54
N ILE A 41 45.48 -7.90 -3.59
CA ILE A 41 44.41 -7.99 -4.59
C ILE A 41 43.11 -8.51 -3.95
N ALA A 42 43.17 -9.64 -3.24
CA ALA A 42 41.99 -10.23 -2.59
C ALA A 42 41.33 -9.25 -1.61
N LEU A 43 42.16 -8.47 -0.92
CA LEU A 43 41.71 -7.49 0.05
C LEU A 43 41.17 -6.22 -0.60
N ALA A 44 41.74 -5.75 -1.71
CA ALA A 44 41.17 -4.67 -2.50
C ALA A 44 39.77 -5.04 -3.03
N PHE A 45 39.61 -6.25 -3.55
CA PHE A 45 38.28 -6.78 -3.91
C PHE A 45 37.35 -6.81 -2.70
N PHE A 46 37.80 -7.35 -1.57
CA PHE A 46 37.00 -7.38 -0.34
C PHE A 46 36.55 -5.98 0.10
N CYS A 47 37.42 -4.97 0.05
CA CYS A 47 37.08 -3.59 0.37
C CYS A 47 36.01 -3.01 -0.58
N VAL A 48 36.12 -3.25 -1.89
CA VAL A 48 35.11 -2.81 -2.88
C VAL A 48 33.78 -3.53 -2.69
N PHE A 49 33.81 -4.86 -2.49
CA PHE A 49 32.60 -5.64 -2.25
C PHE A 49 31.93 -5.30 -0.91
N SER A 50 32.70 -4.93 0.12
CA SER A 50 32.17 -4.45 1.41
C SER A 50 31.51 -3.08 1.30
N LEU A 51 31.92 -2.24 0.34
CA LEU A 51 31.24 -0.96 0.08
C LEU A 51 29.87 -1.13 -0.57
N LEU A 52 29.63 -2.18 -1.36
CA LEU A 52 28.35 -2.41 -2.02
C LEU A 52 27.14 -2.52 -1.06
N PRO A 53 27.15 -3.37 -0.02
CA PRO A 53 26.04 -3.44 0.92
C PRO A 53 25.90 -2.13 1.72
N PHE A 54 27.01 -1.45 2.04
CA PHE A 54 26.99 -0.14 2.68
C PHE A 54 26.31 0.92 1.81
N LEU A 55 26.71 1.04 0.54
CA LEU A 55 26.09 1.96 -0.43
C LEU A 55 24.62 1.62 -0.67
N LYS A 56 24.27 0.33 -0.71
CA LYS A 56 22.87 -0.11 -0.79
C LYS A 56 22.07 0.31 0.44
N GLY A 57 22.64 0.18 1.64
CA GLY A 57 22.04 0.64 2.89
C GLY A 57 21.86 2.16 2.94
N LEU A 58 22.90 2.91 2.56
CA LEU A 58 22.90 4.37 2.53
C LEU A 58 21.91 4.92 1.51
N ASN A 59 21.84 4.33 0.32
CA ASN A 59 20.82 4.66 -0.68
C ASN A 59 19.39 4.39 -0.14
N GLY A 60 19.19 3.28 0.57
CA GLY A 60 17.93 2.98 1.24
C GLY A 60 17.53 4.07 2.25
N VAL A 61 18.45 4.51 3.09
CA VAL A 61 18.16 5.55 4.10
C VAL A 61 17.92 6.91 3.46
N LEU A 62 18.78 7.32 2.54
CA LEU A 62 18.63 8.60 1.83
C LEU A 62 17.28 8.66 1.11
N LYS A 63 16.89 7.56 0.46
CA LYS A 63 15.65 7.51 -0.33
C LYS A 63 14.39 7.41 0.55
N TYR A 64 14.38 6.52 1.55
CA TYR A 64 13.17 6.20 2.29
C TYR A 64 13.01 6.99 3.59
N ASP A 65 14.09 7.25 4.33
CA ASP A 65 13.97 7.97 5.62
C ASP A 65 14.04 9.48 5.40
N ILE A 66 15.02 9.96 4.63
CA ILE A 66 15.22 11.39 4.38
C ILE A 66 14.34 11.86 3.22
N GLY A 67 14.39 11.14 2.09
CA GLY A 67 13.66 11.49 0.88
C GLY A 67 12.14 11.53 1.08
N LEU A 68 11.58 10.53 1.76
CA LEU A 68 10.14 10.48 2.01
C LEU A 68 9.68 11.57 3.00
N GLY A 69 10.48 11.85 4.04
CA GLY A 69 10.18 12.91 5.01
C GLY A 69 10.12 14.28 4.33
N LYS A 70 11.13 14.60 3.52
CA LYS A 70 11.17 15.84 2.72
C LYS A 70 10.03 15.90 1.71
N LEU A 71 9.76 14.80 1.00
CA LEU A 71 8.67 14.74 0.04
C LEU A 71 7.31 14.98 0.71
N HIS A 72 7.08 14.45 1.91
CA HIS A 72 5.85 14.69 2.67
C HIS A 72 5.65 16.16 3.04
N GLU A 73 6.72 16.83 3.47
CA GLU A 73 6.73 18.26 3.78
C GLU A 73 6.39 19.08 2.52
N GLU A 74 7.08 18.82 1.41
CA GLU A 74 6.85 19.50 0.13
C GLU A 74 5.42 19.31 -0.40
N VAL A 75 4.84 18.10 -0.30
CA VAL A 75 3.44 17.87 -0.73
C VAL A 75 2.48 18.62 0.19
N THR A 76 2.74 18.61 1.50
CA THR A 76 1.89 19.30 2.47
C THR A 76 1.89 20.82 2.24
N GLU A 77 3.06 21.40 1.93
CA GLU A 77 3.18 22.81 1.56
C GLU A 77 2.46 23.11 0.25
N ALA A 78 2.63 22.27 -0.78
CA ALA A 78 1.96 22.44 -2.07
C ALA A 78 0.43 22.42 -1.96
N LEU A 79 -0.13 21.60 -1.05
CA LEU A 79 -1.55 21.60 -0.72
C LEU A 79 -2.03 22.91 -0.09
N GLY A 80 -1.16 23.64 0.61
CA GLY A 80 -1.47 24.93 1.23
C GLY A 80 -1.36 26.12 0.28
N LEU A 81 -0.53 26.03 -0.76
CA LEU A 81 -0.17 27.18 -1.61
C LEU A 81 -1.00 27.31 -2.91
N LEU A 82 -1.92 26.39 -3.19
CA LEU A 82 -2.78 26.30 -4.39
C LEU A 82 -2.19 25.80 -5.75
N PRO A 83 -0.87 25.59 -6.00
CA PRO A 83 -0.43 25.04 -7.28
C PRO A 83 -0.70 23.52 -7.34
N HIS A 84 -1.90 23.16 -7.78
CA HIS A 84 -2.39 21.78 -7.84
C HIS A 84 -1.45 20.84 -8.63
N GLN A 85 -0.78 21.36 -9.67
CA GLN A 85 0.14 20.58 -10.48
C GLN A 85 1.37 20.10 -9.69
N ILE A 86 1.86 20.92 -8.75
CA ILE A 86 2.99 20.55 -7.90
C ILE A 86 2.57 19.42 -6.96
N ALA A 87 1.39 19.53 -6.34
CA ALA A 87 0.86 18.48 -5.47
C ALA A 87 0.68 17.15 -6.23
N VAL A 88 0.11 17.18 -7.44
CA VAL A 88 -0.04 15.99 -8.30
C VAL A 88 1.31 15.35 -8.63
N ASN A 89 2.29 16.16 -9.05
CA ASN A 89 3.63 15.64 -9.37
C ASN A 89 4.29 14.98 -8.16
N ARG A 90 4.17 15.58 -6.98
CA ARG A 90 4.75 15.01 -5.75
C ARG A 90 4.01 13.76 -5.28
N ILE A 91 2.68 13.69 -5.41
CA ILE A 91 1.91 12.47 -5.13
C ILE A 91 2.32 11.33 -6.06
N ARG A 92 2.62 11.63 -7.33
CA ARG A 92 3.18 10.63 -8.26
C ARG A 92 4.53 10.10 -7.76
N GLU A 93 5.42 10.95 -7.27
CA GLU A 93 6.70 10.53 -6.67
C GLU A 93 6.48 9.64 -5.43
N VAL A 94 5.51 9.97 -4.57
CA VAL A 94 5.13 9.14 -3.43
C VAL A 94 4.64 7.76 -3.90
N ASN A 95 3.82 7.70 -4.96
CA ASN A 95 3.36 6.45 -5.55
C ASN A 95 4.52 5.60 -6.09
N GLU A 96 5.48 6.20 -6.82
CA GLU A 96 6.66 5.48 -7.31
C GLU A 96 7.53 4.92 -6.17
N ILE A 97 7.54 5.57 -5.01
CA ILE A 97 8.22 5.07 -3.82
C ILE A 97 7.45 3.88 -3.23
N ALA A 98 6.12 3.95 -3.17
CA ALA A 98 5.27 2.84 -2.73
C ALA A 98 5.47 1.59 -3.60
N GLU A 99 5.43 1.74 -4.92
CA GLU A 99 5.62 0.63 -5.86
C GLU A 99 6.99 -0.03 -5.71
N ARG A 100 8.03 0.78 -5.46
CA ARG A 100 9.38 0.26 -5.18
C ARG A 100 9.46 -0.42 -3.82
N ALA A 101 8.79 0.11 -2.79
CA ALA A 101 8.72 -0.53 -1.48
C ALA A 101 8.05 -1.91 -1.56
N ILE A 102 6.96 -2.05 -2.34
CA ILE A 102 6.31 -3.34 -2.61
C ILE A 102 7.28 -4.30 -3.32
N LYS A 103 7.96 -3.84 -4.37
CA LYS A 103 8.91 -4.65 -5.14
C LYS A 103 10.11 -5.12 -4.30
N GLU A 104 10.59 -4.26 -3.41
CA GLU A 104 11.74 -4.52 -2.53
C GLU A 104 11.36 -5.18 -1.20
N TYR A 105 10.08 -5.51 -1.01
CA TYR A 105 9.54 -6.16 0.19
C TYR A 105 9.71 -5.36 1.50
N ARG A 106 9.67 -4.03 1.42
CA ARG A 106 9.90 -3.09 2.52
C ARG A 106 8.61 -2.67 3.21
N LYS A 107 8.10 -3.52 4.10
CA LYS A 107 6.82 -3.30 4.84
C LYS A 107 6.81 -1.98 5.60
N ASP A 108 7.87 -1.68 6.35
CA ASP A 108 8.05 -0.47 7.15
C ASP A 108 7.89 0.82 6.32
N VAL A 109 8.53 0.84 5.15
CA VAL A 109 8.46 1.96 4.21
C VAL A 109 7.06 2.07 3.62
N LEU A 110 6.47 0.95 3.21
CA LEU A 110 5.12 0.92 2.64
C LEU A 110 4.09 1.45 3.64
N SER A 111 4.09 0.98 4.89
CA SER A 111 3.21 1.49 5.96
C SER A 111 3.35 3.01 6.14
N TYR A 112 4.59 3.52 6.11
CA TYR A 112 4.84 4.95 6.24
C TYR A 112 4.31 5.75 5.04
N VAL A 113 4.50 5.25 3.81
CA VAL A 113 3.94 5.83 2.59
C VAL A 113 2.40 5.86 2.62
N LEU A 114 1.76 4.75 3.02
CA LEU A 114 0.31 4.67 3.15
C LEU A 114 -0.21 5.70 4.15
N ARG A 115 0.47 5.89 5.29
CA ARG A 115 0.12 6.95 6.25
C ARG A 115 0.22 8.35 5.66
N ILE A 116 1.27 8.62 4.87
CA ILE A 116 1.43 9.89 4.17
C ILE A 116 0.29 10.10 3.18
N LEU A 117 0.02 9.14 2.30
CA LEU A 117 -1.06 9.21 1.33
C LEU A 117 -2.42 9.41 2.00
N SER A 118 -2.68 8.72 3.12
CA SER A 118 -3.91 8.87 3.90
C SER A 118 -4.06 10.29 4.41
N ASN A 119 -3.02 10.85 5.03
CA ASN A 119 -3.02 12.22 5.53
C ASN A 119 -3.22 13.24 4.41
N LEU A 120 -2.57 13.03 3.27
CA LEU A 120 -2.72 13.88 2.09
C LEU A 120 -4.13 13.80 1.51
N GLY A 121 -4.74 12.61 1.45
CA GLY A 121 -6.10 12.40 0.98
C GLY A 121 -7.12 13.07 1.90
N ILE A 122 -6.96 12.93 3.22
CA ILE A 122 -7.81 13.61 4.21
C ILE A 122 -7.70 15.13 4.07
N LYS A 123 -6.48 15.68 3.96
CA LYS A 123 -6.27 17.12 3.75
C LYS A 123 -6.89 17.59 2.43
N SER A 124 -6.72 16.82 1.37
CA SER A 124 -7.30 17.11 0.05
C SER A 124 -8.82 17.13 0.10
N ALA A 125 -9.43 16.13 0.76
CA ALA A 125 -10.87 16.05 0.95
C ALA A 125 -11.40 17.22 1.80
N LYS A 126 -10.71 17.61 2.89
CA LYS A 126 -11.06 18.78 3.71
C LYS A 126 -11.02 20.08 2.90
N GLY A 127 -9.98 20.25 2.08
CA GLY A 127 -9.81 21.42 1.21
C GLY A 127 -10.74 21.45 0.01
N GLY A 128 -11.51 20.38 -0.24
CA GLY A 128 -12.36 20.24 -1.40
C GLY A 128 -11.62 20.01 -2.72
N PHE A 129 -10.35 19.58 -2.65
CA PHE A 129 -9.52 19.23 -3.81
C PHE A 129 -9.89 17.84 -4.33
N TRP A 130 -11.09 17.72 -4.92
CA TRP A 130 -11.69 16.45 -5.31
C TRP A 130 -10.83 15.65 -6.29
N TYR A 131 -10.21 16.30 -7.28
CA TYR A 131 -9.38 15.62 -8.28
C TYR A 131 -8.18 14.94 -7.62
N LEU A 132 -7.56 15.65 -6.67
CA LEU A 132 -6.44 15.13 -5.91
C LEU A 132 -6.86 14.01 -4.96
N THR A 133 -8.02 14.17 -4.33
CA THR A 133 -8.63 13.14 -3.47
C THR A 133 -8.88 11.87 -4.28
N TYR A 134 -9.50 11.98 -5.46
CA TYR A 134 -9.74 10.89 -6.40
C TYR A 134 -8.43 10.19 -6.79
N GLN A 135 -7.40 10.94 -7.19
CA GLN A 135 -6.09 10.37 -7.53
C GLN A 135 -5.48 9.59 -6.35
N ILE A 136 -5.55 10.14 -5.15
CA ILE A 136 -5.00 9.48 -3.96
C ILE A 136 -5.75 8.18 -3.69
N VAL A 137 -7.09 8.17 -3.77
CA VAL A 137 -7.90 6.93 -3.61
C VAL A 137 -7.55 5.90 -4.68
N SER A 138 -7.38 6.32 -5.94
CA SER A 138 -6.97 5.43 -7.03
C SER A 138 -5.55 4.86 -6.82
N ILE A 139 -4.63 5.67 -6.29
CA ILE A 139 -3.29 5.22 -5.88
C ILE A 139 -3.40 4.19 -4.75
N PHE A 140 -4.25 4.43 -3.74
CA PHE A 140 -4.50 3.46 -2.66
C PHE A 140 -5.04 2.13 -3.19
N LYS A 141 -6.02 2.16 -4.10
CA LYS A 141 -6.54 0.98 -4.78
C LYS A 141 -5.40 0.18 -5.43
N ASN A 142 -4.58 0.84 -6.26
CA ASN A 142 -3.50 0.19 -7.00
C ASN A 142 -2.41 -0.38 -6.06
N ILE A 143 -1.99 0.40 -5.06
CA ILE A 143 -1.01 -0.03 -4.05
C ILE A 143 -1.58 -1.20 -3.25
N GLY A 144 -2.85 -1.14 -2.84
CA GLY A 144 -3.50 -2.18 -2.05
C GLY A 144 -3.54 -3.52 -2.77
N VAL A 145 -4.03 -3.55 -4.02
CA VAL A 145 -4.07 -4.78 -4.82
C VAL A 145 -2.67 -5.36 -5.02
N LYS A 146 -1.68 -4.53 -5.38
CA LYS A 146 -0.28 -4.96 -5.54
C LYS A 146 0.35 -5.47 -4.24
N SER A 147 -0.01 -4.84 -3.11
CA SER A 147 0.50 -5.21 -1.78
C SER A 147 -0.04 -6.56 -1.34
N VAL A 148 -1.34 -6.77 -1.50
CA VAL A 148 -2.02 -8.04 -1.22
C VAL A 148 -1.48 -9.16 -2.12
N ASP A 149 -1.21 -8.89 -3.40
CA ASP A 149 -0.60 -9.88 -4.30
C ASP A 149 0.78 -10.35 -3.79
N LYS A 150 1.52 -9.46 -3.11
CA LYS A 150 2.76 -9.78 -2.39
C LYS A 150 2.54 -10.23 -0.94
N ARG A 151 1.33 -10.59 -0.53
CA ARG A 151 1.00 -11.02 0.84
C ARG A 151 1.43 -10.00 1.92
N PHE A 152 1.36 -8.72 1.61
CA PHE A 152 1.46 -7.66 2.62
C PHE A 152 0.09 -7.43 3.24
N GLU A 153 -0.01 -7.78 4.52
CA GLU A 153 -1.13 -7.39 5.36
C GLU A 153 -0.74 -6.13 6.11
N ASP A 154 -1.44 -5.05 5.82
CA ASP A 154 -1.34 -3.78 6.53
C ASP A 154 -2.74 -3.15 6.58
N SER A 155 -3.22 -2.88 7.79
CA SER A 155 -4.55 -2.30 8.02
C SER A 155 -4.69 -0.90 7.42
N TYR A 156 -3.60 -0.18 7.16
CA TYR A 156 -3.62 1.11 6.49
C TYR A 156 -4.08 1.03 5.02
N LEU A 157 -4.04 -0.14 4.37
CA LEU A 157 -4.52 -0.29 2.99
C LEU A 157 -6.02 0.02 2.87
N THR A 158 -6.83 -0.51 3.77
CA THR A 158 -8.29 -0.30 3.78
C THR A 158 -8.67 0.90 4.64
N ASN A 159 -8.05 1.06 5.82
CA ASN A 159 -8.35 2.17 6.72
C ASN A 159 -8.01 3.53 6.09
N GLY A 160 -6.94 3.62 5.29
CA GLY A 160 -6.61 4.86 4.58
C GLY A 160 -7.72 5.31 3.63
N ILE A 161 -8.27 4.37 2.84
CA ILE A 161 -9.40 4.65 1.95
C ILE A 161 -10.62 5.10 2.76
N ILE A 162 -10.97 4.37 3.83
CA ILE A 162 -12.12 4.69 4.70
C ILE A 162 -12.00 6.11 5.27
N MET A 163 -10.84 6.47 5.84
CA MET A 163 -10.62 7.79 6.42
C MET A 163 -10.73 8.92 5.40
N ILE A 164 -10.24 8.71 4.16
CA ILE A 164 -10.39 9.69 3.08
C ILE A 164 -11.87 9.84 2.73
N VAL A 165 -12.60 8.73 2.57
CA VAL A 165 -14.02 8.75 2.25
C VAL A 165 -14.83 9.46 3.32
N MET A 166 -14.62 9.16 4.61
CA MET A 166 -15.29 9.86 5.72
C MET A 166 -15.13 11.37 5.58
N GLN A 167 -13.93 11.80 5.21
CA GLN A 167 -13.64 13.21 5.08
C GLN A 167 -14.27 13.83 3.82
N SER A 168 -14.34 13.08 2.73
CA SER A 168 -15.05 13.49 1.51
C SER A 168 -16.57 13.57 1.72
N ILE A 169 -17.15 12.64 2.48
CA ILE A 169 -18.58 12.63 2.83
C ILE A 169 -18.96 13.91 3.59
N ASN A 170 -18.11 14.30 4.54
CA ASN A 170 -18.29 15.49 5.38
C ASN A 170 -17.87 16.81 4.70
N SER A 171 -17.26 16.75 3.51
CA SER A 171 -16.84 17.95 2.78
C SER A 171 -18.03 18.66 2.13
N LYS A 172 -17.95 20.00 2.00
CA LYS A 172 -19.00 20.85 1.40
C LYS A 172 -19.02 20.80 -0.14
N VAL A 173 -18.33 19.86 -0.77
CA VAL A 173 -18.16 19.82 -2.24
C VAL A 173 -19.41 19.24 -2.91
N GLY A 174 -19.77 19.77 -4.09
CA GLY A 174 -20.94 19.37 -4.89
C GLY A 174 -20.93 17.91 -5.36
N GLY A 175 -22.13 17.42 -5.71
CA GLY A 175 -22.50 16.00 -5.74
C GLY A 175 -21.74 15.08 -6.71
N ASP A 176 -21.49 15.49 -7.95
CA ASP A 176 -20.96 14.57 -8.97
C ASP A 176 -19.53 14.10 -8.67
N PHE A 177 -18.68 15.00 -8.21
CA PHE A 177 -17.30 14.67 -7.84
C PHE A 177 -17.20 13.85 -6.56
N LYS A 178 -18.08 14.12 -5.60
CA LYS A 178 -18.23 13.31 -4.39
C LYS A 178 -18.58 11.86 -4.75
N SER A 179 -19.50 11.69 -5.70
CA SER A 179 -19.88 10.37 -6.22
C SER A 179 -18.69 9.65 -6.85
N ALA A 180 -17.89 10.33 -7.68
CA ALA A 180 -16.71 9.72 -8.32
C ALA A 180 -15.67 9.21 -7.29
N VAL A 181 -15.37 9.99 -6.26
CA VAL A 181 -14.45 9.57 -5.18
C VAL A 181 -15.02 8.37 -4.41
N LEU A 182 -16.32 8.38 -4.12
CA LEU A 182 -17.00 7.27 -3.43
C LEU A 182 -16.96 5.99 -4.25
N ILE A 183 -17.26 6.06 -5.55
CA ILE A 183 -17.23 4.90 -6.45
C ILE A 183 -15.81 4.34 -6.54
N GLU A 184 -14.80 5.20 -6.70
CA GLU A 184 -13.39 4.76 -6.73
C GLU A 184 -12.97 4.07 -5.43
N ALA A 185 -13.42 4.59 -4.28
CA ALA A 185 -13.14 3.99 -2.98
C ALA A 185 -13.81 2.63 -2.80
N ILE A 186 -15.09 2.52 -3.19
CA ILE A 186 -15.84 1.26 -3.17
C ILE A 186 -15.15 0.21 -4.06
N ASN A 187 -14.80 0.60 -5.30
CA ASN A 187 -14.07 -0.27 -6.22
C ASN A 187 -12.70 -0.66 -5.65
N GLY A 188 -12.00 0.28 -5.01
CA GLY A 188 -10.73 0.01 -4.33
C GLY A 188 -10.85 -1.02 -3.23
N LEU A 189 -11.83 -0.87 -2.33
CA LEU A 189 -12.09 -1.83 -1.25
C LEU A 189 -12.51 -3.19 -1.81
N ARG A 190 -13.39 -3.24 -2.82
CA ARG A 190 -13.78 -4.47 -3.53
C ARG A 190 -12.56 -5.19 -4.08
N ASP A 191 -11.74 -4.51 -4.87
CA ASP A 191 -10.63 -5.14 -5.59
C ASP A 191 -9.53 -5.62 -4.61
N ILE A 192 -9.27 -4.85 -3.54
CA ILE A 192 -8.40 -5.28 -2.44
C ILE A 192 -8.96 -6.53 -1.76
N GLY A 193 -10.26 -6.53 -1.44
CA GLY A 193 -10.94 -7.65 -0.76
C GLY A 193 -10.97 -8.91 -1.60
N VAL A 194 -11.33 -8.82 -2.89
CA VAL A 194 -11.35 -9.95 -3.82
C VAL A 194 -9.93 -10.52 -3.98
N LYS A 195 -8.92 -9.66 -4.14
CA LYS A 195 -7.53 -10.11 -4.23
C LYS A 195 -7.06 -10.74 -2.92
N ALA A 196 -7.49 -10.22 -1.77
CA ALA A 196 -7.15 -10.76 -0.47
C ALA A 196 -7.75 -12.15 -0.28
N ALA A 197 -9.00 -12.34 -0.72
CA ALA A 197 -9.67 -13.62 -0.72
C ALA A 197 -8.92 -14.64 -1.59
N GLU A 198 -8.54 -14.28 -2.82
CA GLU A 198 -7.72 -15.11 -3.72
C GLU A 198 -6.40 -15.56 -3.06
N LYS A 199 -5.78 -14.70 -2.25
CA LYS A 199 -4.52 -15.01 -1.55
C LYS A 199 -4.70 -15.70 -0.20
N GLY A 200 -5.94 -15.89 0.27
CA GLY A 200 -6.25 -16.45 1.58
C GLY A 200 -5.92 -15.51 2.75
N LEU A 201 -5.87 -14.20 2.53
CA LEU A 201 -5.57 -13.19 3.54
C LEU A 201 -6.85 -12.76 4.27
N LYS A 202 -7.20 -13.50 5.33
CA LYS A 202 -8.46 -13.33 6.07
C LYS A 202 -8.66 -11.90 6.54
N ASP A 203 -7.70 -11.35 7.28
CA ASP A 203 -7.87 -10.06 7.96
C ASP A 203 -8.04 -8.92 6.94
N SER A 204 -7.34 -9.00 5.81
CA SER A 204 -7.50 -8.03 4.72
C SER A 204 -8.86 -8.14 4.01
N THR A 205 -9.36 -9.37 3.83
CA THR A 205 -10.68 -9.64 3.25
C THR A 205 -11.79 -9.08 4.14
N LEU A 206 -11.72 -9.35 5.45
CA LEU A 206 -12.69 -8.84 6.42
C LEU A 206 -12.62 -7.32 6.56
N ALA A 207 -11.41 -6.75 6.60
CA ALA A 207 -11.24 -5.29 6.66
C ALA A 207 -11.84 -4.59 5.43
N ALA A 208 -11.69 -5.18 4.24
CA ALA A 208 -12.33 -4.68 3.02
C ALA A 208 -13.86 -4.76 3.10
N GLY A 209 -14.41 -5.91 3.54
CA GLY A 209 -15.85 -6.08 3.74
C GLY A 209 -16.44 -5.08 4.72
N ASN A 210 -15.83 -4.92 5.90
CA ASN A 210 -16.27 -3.95 6.90
C ASN A 210 -16.15 -2.50 6.40
N GLY A 211 -15.10 -2.21 5.62
CA GLY A 211 -14.94 -0.91 4.95
C GLY A 211 -16.06 -0.62 3.96
N LEU A 212 -16.48 -1.62 3.18
CA LEU A 212 -17.61 -1.49 2.25
C LEU A 212 -18.92 -1.22 2.97
N VAL A 213 -19.21 -1.95 4.07
CA VAL A 213 -20.37 -1.70 4.92
C VAL A 213 -20.36 -0.27 5.44
N PHE A 214 -19.23 0.16 6.02
CA PHE A 214 -19.08 1.50 6.56
C PHE A 214 -19.33 2.57 5.48
N VAL A 215 -18.62 2.49 4.35
CA VAL A 215 -18.78 3.46 3.25
C VAL A 215 -20.20 3.46 2.72
N GLY A 216 -20.80 2.28 2.54
CA GLY A 216 -22.18 2.12 2.09
C GLY A 216 -23.19 2.79 3.01
N LYS A 217 -23.06 2.61 4.33
CA LYS A 217 -23.93 3.22 5.33
C LYS A 217 -23.79 4.74 5.37
N GLU A 218 -22.56 5.24 5.41
CA GLU A 218 -22.29 6.68 5.51
C GLU A 218 -22.69 7.45 4.24
N SER A 219 -22.60 6.82 3.07
CA SER A 219 -22.92 7.50 1.81
C SER A 219 -24.28 7.13 1.21
N GLY A 220 -24.95 6.09 1.70
CA GLY A 220 -26.14 5.50 1.06
C GLY A 220 -25.87 4.97 -0.35
N ASN A 221 -24.62 4.66 -0.70
CA ASN A 221 -24.25 4.31 -2.08
C ASN A 221 -24.40 2.81 -2.30
N LYS A 222 -25.40 2.44 -3.13
CA LYS A 222 -25.72 1.05 -3.47
C LYS A 222 -24.56 0.26 -4.06
N ASN A 223 -23.56 0.91 -4.66
CA ASN A 223 -22.41 0.21 -5.22
C ASN A 223 -21.59 -0.52 -4.15
N ALA A 224 -21.65 -0.09 -2.89
CA ALA A 224 -21.03 -0.80 -1.78
C ALA A 224 -21.65 -2.20 -1.58
N LEU A 225 -22.97 -2.32 -1.77
CA LEU A 225 -23.66 -3.59 -1.71
C LEU A 225 -23.24 -4.48 -2.89
N LEU A 226 -23.21 -3.94 -4.12
CA LEU A 226 -22.73 -4.68 -5.30
C LEU A 226 -21.29 -5.21 -5.10
N ALA A 227 -20.43 -4.38 -4.52
CA ALA A 227 -19.06 -4.75 -4.17
C ALA A 227 -18.99 -5.89 -3.14
N LEU A 228 -19.86 -5.88 -2.11
CA LEU A 228 -19.95 -6.96 -1.13
C LEU A 228 -20.40 -8.28 -1.76
N TRP A 229 -21.31 -8.23 -2.74
CA TRP A 229 -21.70 -9.43 -3.50
C TRP A 229 -20.54 -10.05 -4.26
N CYS A 230 -19.72 -9.21 -4.90
CA CYS A 230 -18.52 -9.68 -5.58
C CYS A 230 -17.49 -10.27 -4.60
N LEU A 231 -17.33 -9.63 -3.44
CA LEU A 231 -16.50 -10.17 -2.36
C LEU A 231 -17.03 -11.50 -1.82
N GLY A 232 -18.34 -11.68 -1.75
CA GLY A 232 -18.98 -12.92 -1.31
C GLY A 232 -18.78 -14.07 -2.29
N ALA A 233 -18.83 -13.81 -3.59
CA ALA A 233 -18.45 -14.77 -4.62
C ALA A 233 -16.96 -15.17 -4.51
N ALA A 234 -16.08 -14.19 -4.31
CA ALA A 234 -14.65 -14.46 -4.09
C ALA A 234 -14.41 -15.26 -2.79
N ALA A 235 -15.11 -14.94 -1.71
CA ALA A 235 -15.05 -15.68 -0.45
C ALA A 235 -15.54 -17.12 -0.62
N THR A 236 -16.64 -17.33 -1.35
CA THR A 236 -17.18 -18.66 -1.66
C THR A 236 -16.14 -19.52 -2.39
N LYS A 237 -15.47 -18.95 -3.39
CA LYS A 237 -14.46 -19.65 -4.19
C LYS A 237 -13.17 -19.95 -3.43
N TYR A 238 -12.64 -18.97 -2.71
CA TYR A 238 -11.26 -19.00 -2.21
C TYR A 238 -11.16 -19.16 -0.69
N MET A 239 -12.23 -18.88 0.05
CA MET A 239 -12.23 -18.62 1.49
C MET A 239 -13.56 -19.01 2.14
N SER A 240 -14.04 -20.23 1.87
CA SER A 240 -15.42 -20.65 2.22
C SER A 240 -15.79 -20.50 3.70
N LEU A 241 -14.82 -20.57 4.62
CA LEU A 241 -15.02 -20.34 6.05
C LEU A 241 -15.45 -18.92 6.43
N TYR A 242 -15.39 -17.96 5.50
CA TYR A 242 -15.67 -16.54 5.74
C TYR A 242 -16.87 -16.03 4.95
N VAL A 243 -17.60 -16.92 4.28
CA VAL A 243 -18.80 -16.57 3.52
C VAL A 243 -19.86 -15.98 4.45
N ASP A 244 -20.07 -16.58 5.62
CA ASP A 244 -21.02 -16.10 6.64
C ASP A 244 -20.74 -14.67 7.12
N ASP A 245 -19.47 -14.28 7.23
CA ASP A 245 -19.10 -12.92 7.61
C ASP A 245 -19.45 -11.91 6.50
N VAL A 246 -19.30 -12.30 5.22
CA VAL A 246 -19.71 -11.46 4.10
C VAL A 246 -21.24 -11.38 3.99
N ILE A 247 -21.96 -12.49 4.24
CA ILE A 247 -23.42 -12.51 4.31
C ILE A 247 -23.91 -11.54 5.38
N ARG A 248 -23.34 -11.59 6.60
CA ARG A 248 -23.68 -10.67 7.68
C ARG A 248 -23.46 -9.20 7.29
N ASN A 249 -22.35 -8.91 6.59
CA ASN A 249 -22.08 -7.57 6.07
C ASN A 249 -23.11 -7.11 5.02
N ILE A 250 -23.58 -8.02 4.15
CA ILE A 250 -24.64 -7.74 3.18
C ILE A 250 -25.97 -7.46 3.88
N GLU A 251 -26.34 -8.27 4.86
CA GLU A 251 -27.56 -8.08 5.67
C GLU A 251 -27.53 -6.74 6.40
N ASP A 252 -26.43 -6.44 7.07
CA ASP A 252 -26.24 -5.18 7.79
C ASP A 252 -26.35 -3.94 6.89
N LEU A 253 -25.87 -4.04 5.65
CA LEU A 253 -25.98 -2.94 4.69
C LEU A 253 -27.38 -2.83 4.04
N LYS A 254 -28.07 -3.96 3.83
CA LYS A 254 -29.45 -4.00 3.28
C LYS A 254 -30.46 -3.28 4.17
N GLU A 255 -30.24 -3.26 5.48
CA GLU A 255 -31.09 -2.48 6.41
C GLU A 255 -31.05 -0.98 6.11
N THR A 256 -29.96 -0.49 5.51
CA THR A 256 -29.75 0.92 5.19
C THR A 256 -30.09 1.25 3.73
N ILE A 257 -29.80 0.34 2.79
CA ILE A 257 -29.95 0.56 1.34
C ILE A 257 -31.06 -0.34 0.79
N SER A 258 -32.16 0.27 0.35
CA SER A 258 -33.27 -0.45 -0.28
C SER A 258 -33.14 -0.53 -1.82
N GLY A 259 -33.68 -1.59 -2.41
CA GLY A 259 -33.78 -1.76 -3.87
C GLY A 259 -33.55 -3.20 -4.32
N ASP A 260 -33.88 -3.49 -5.59
CA ASP A 260 -33.48 -4.72 -6.27
C ASP A 260 -32.15 -4.46 -7.00
N TRP A 261 -31.09 -5.14 -6.58
CA TRP A 261 -29.69 -4.86 -6.96
C TRP A 261 -28.97 -6.09 -7.52
N LEU A 262 -29.60 -7.26 -7.47
CA LEU A 262 -28.95 -8.54 -7.72
C LEU A 262 -28.45 -8.66 -9.18
N GLN A 263 -29.27 -8.25 -10.14
CA GLN A 263 -28.93 -8.34 -11.56
C GLN A 263 -27.78 -7.41 -11.97
N SER A 264 -27.68 -6.23 -11.34
CA SER A 264 -26.56 -5.31 -11.58
C SER A 264 -25.27 -5.82 -10.95
N ALA A 265 -25.35 -6.37 -9.72
CA ALA A 265 -24.19 -6.92 -9.01
C ALA A 265 -23.52 -8.05 -9.79
N GLU A 266 -24.35 -8.95 -10.33
CA GLU A 266 -23.90 -10.11 -11.11
C GLU A 266 -23.13 -9.67 -12.35
N ARG A 267 -23.69 -8.74 -13.14
CA ARG A 267 -23.04 -8.26 -14.36
C ARG A 267 -21.70 -7.59 -14.06
N ASP A 268 -21.69 -6.62 -13.15
CA ASP A 268 -20.49 -5.84 -12.86
C ASP A 268 -19.37 -6.72 -12.28
N CYS A 269 -19.71 -7.68 -11.41
CA CYS A 269 -18.73 -8.59 -10.84
C CYS A 269 -18.19 -9.59 -11.88
N ILE A 270 -19.06 -10.20 -12.69
CA ILE A 270 -18.64 -11.23 -13.67
C ILE A 270 -17.85 -10.61 -14.82
N ASP A 271 -18.20 -9.40 -15.26
CA ASP A 271 -17.46 -8.73 -16.33
C ASP A 271 -16.01 -8.41 -15.90
N GLU A 272 -15.81 -8.02 -14.64
CA GLU A 272 -14.48 -7.74 -14.09
C GLU A 272 -13.73 -9.00 -13.60
N TYR A 273 -14.46 -9.99 -13.09
CA TYR A 273 -13.93 -11.24 -12.54
C TYR A 273 -14.66 -12.47 -13.12
N PRO A 274 -14.41 -12.83 -14.39
CA PRO A 274 -15.16 -13.89 -15.06
C PRO A 274 -15.02 -15.26 -14.40
N ASP A 275 -13.89 -15.49 -13.72
CA ASP A 275 -13.60 -16.72 -13.00
C ASP A 275 -14.44 -16.90 -11.73
N LEU A 276 -15.13 -15.85 -11.25
CA LEU A 276 -16.02 -15.90 -10.10
C LEU A 276 -17.45 -16.33 -10.45
N LYS A 277 -17.78 -16.50 -11.74
CA LYS A 277 -19.16 -16.77 -12.20
C LYS A 277 -19.86 -17.91 -11.44
N ASP A 278 -19.24 -19.09 -11.38
CA ASP A 278 -19.85 -20.25 -10.73
C ASP A 278 -19.99 -20.06 -9.21
N ALA A 279 -18.98 -19.44 -8.60
CA ALA A 279 -18.99 -19.13 -7.17
C ALA A 279 -20.01 -18.04 -6.82
N PHE A 280 -20.29 -17.11 -7.74
CA PHE A 280 -21.35 -16.11 -7.58
C PHE A 280 -22.73 -16.77 -7.58
N GLU A 281 -22.98 -17.74 -8.47
CA GLU A 281 -24.21 -18.55 -8.46
C GLU A 281 -24.37 -19.38 -7.19
N GLU A 282 -23.28 -19.94 -6.68
CA GLU A 282 -23.27 -20.67 -5.41
C GLU A 282 -23.54 -19.74 -4.22
N PHE A 283 -22.91 -18.56 -4.20
CA PHE A 283 -23.13 -17.56 -3.16
C PHE A 283 -24.58 -17.05 -3.13
N LYS A 284 -25.19 -16.83 -4.31
CA LYS A 284 -26.62 -16.45 -4.43
C LYS A 284 -27.57 -17.43 -3.74
N LYS A 285 -27.25 -18.72 -3.72
CA LYS A 285 -28.11 -19.74 -3.09
C LYS A 285 -28.05 -19.74 -1.56
N GLN A 286 -27.06 -19.04 -0.99
CA GLN A 286 -26.83 -18.98 0.45
C GLN A 286 -27.48 -17.76 1.12
N ILE A 287 -27.98 -16.79 0.34
CA ILE A 287 -28.65 -15.56 0.80
C ILE A 287 -30.14 -15.63 0.46
#